data_AF-A0A7J2UZC9-F1
#
_entry.id   AF-A0A7J2UZC9-F1
#
_cell.length_a   1.000
_cell.length_b   1.000
_cell.length_c   1.000
_cell.angle_alpha   90.00
_cell.angle_beta   90.00
_cell.angle_gamma   90.00
#
_symmetry.space_group_name_H-M   'P 1'
#
loop_
_entity.id
_entity.type
_entity.pdbx_description
1 polymer ?
#
loop_
_entity_poly.entity_id
_entity_poly.type
_entity_poly.pdbx_seq_one_letter_code
_entity_poly.pdbx_strand_id
1 'polypeptide(L)'
;MLEDEYTPRFSGALNNYVSKHDDVSIKGDAITIGYDLVIDLGNSSIYTPRFRLSNRCPEEIFDIDIDSTAEKFLKIMLILDKLYDEDLVVLGHMSKEIHRILEEKRLEGVRSFIEDSIMRVFRDLLGFGRGLTPSGDDILAGFLSTYNNLAPRCLDSQPIKVYSEELRRTTELSAYIINNASKGVVNEVIDNMLTLNMGDDPLYLLLDLAYLGHSSGVMMGIGILLALAIYKAIWNDKEDLHNLVARFARILQSRAI
;
A
#
# COMPACT_ATOMS: atom_id res chain seq x y z
N MET A 1 -30.92 6.83 -12.07
CA MET A 1 -31.58 5.95 -11.08
C MET A 1 -30.79 6.12 -9.81
N LEU A 2 -31.45 6.51 -8.72
CA LEU A 2 -30.81 6.57 -7.41
C LEU A 2 -30.59 5.12 -6.99
N GLU A 3 -29.34 4.68 -6.90
CA GLU A 3 -29.02 3.39 -6.28
C GLU A 3 -29.37 3.51 -4.81
N ASP A 4 -30.31 2.68 -4.35
CA ASP A 4 -30.63 2.54 -2.93
C ASP A 4 -29.38 2.01 -2.23
N GLU A 5 -28.68 2.90 -1.53
CA GLU A 5 -27.51 2.57 -0.73
C GLU A 5 -27.97 1.65 0.42
N TYR A 6 -27.75 0.34 0.29
CA TYR A 6 -28.09 -0.63 1.32
C TYR A 6 -27.28 -0.33 2.59
N THR A 7 -27.92 0.30 3.57
CA THR A 7 -27.34 0.46 4.91
C THR A 7 -27.74 -0.74 5.76
N PRO A 8 -26.82 -1.67 6.10
CA PRO A 8 -27.17 -2.80 6.95
C PRO A 8 -27.66 -2.30 8.31
N ARG A 9 -28.90 -2.61 8.66
CA ARG A 9 -29.50 -2.27 9.95
C ARG A 9 -29.03 -3.27 11.01
N PHE A 10 -27.86 -3.03 11.60
CA PHE A 10 -27.45 -3.76 12.80
C PHE A 10 -28.16 -3.16 14.02
N SER A 11 -28.86 -3.99 14.81
CA SER A 11 -29.37 -3.57 16.11
C SER A 11 -28.32 -3.83 17.20
N GLY A 12 -27.27 -3.00 17.22
CA GLY A 12 -26.15 -3.11 18.16
C GLY A 12 -24.80 -3.26 17.48
N ALA A 13 -23.76 -3.56 18.26
CA ALA A 13 -22.40 -3.75 17.74
C ALA A 13 -22.31 -5.03 16.91
N LEU A 14 -21.47 -5.04 15.87
CA LEU A 14 -21.25 -6.20 14.99
C LEU A 14 -20.82 -7.47 15.77
N ASN A 15 -20.08 -7.27 16.87
CA ASN A 15 -19.64 -8.35 17.77
C ASN A 15 -20.80 -9.11 18.44
N ASN A 16 -22.03 -8.59 18.38
CA ASN A 16 -23.22 -9.29 18.86
C ASN A 16 -23.72 -10.34 17.86
N TYR A 17 -23.27 -10.29 16.61
CA TYR A 17 -23.75 -11.12 15.51
C TYR A 17 -22.69 -12.07 14.97
N VAL A 18 -21.40 -11.69 15.10
CA VAL A 18 -20.29 -12.47 14.58
C VAL A 18 -19.09 -12.50 15.53
N SER A 19 -18.40 -13.63 15.55
CA SER A 19 -17.20 -13.93 16.31
C SER A 19 -16.10 -14.50 15.39
N LYS A 20 -14.84 -14.37 15.82
CA LYS A 20 -13.67 -14.95 15.10
C LYS A 20 -13.74 -16.48 14.95
N HIS A 21 -14.56 -17.15 15.76
CA HIS A 21 -14.72 -18.61 15.76
C HIS A 21 -15.94 -19.09 14.99
N ASP A 22 -16.71 -18.17 14.41
CA ASP A 22 -17.89 -18.55 13.66
C ASP A 22 -17.51 -19.23 12.35
N ASP A 23 -18.30 -20.25 12.01
CA ASP A 23 -18.16 -20.92 10.73
C ASP A 23 -18.51 -19.95 9.59
N VAL A 24 -17.69 -20.00 8.54
CA VAL A 24 -17.94 -19.29 7.29
C VAL A 24 -18.35 -20.31 6.24
N SER A 25 -19.53 -20.13 5.65
CA SER A 25 -20.01 -20.96 4.56
C SER A 25 -20.37 -20.12 3.34
N ILE A 26 -20.11 -20.65 2.16
CA ILE A 26 -20.39 -20.01 0.88
C ILE A 26 -21.41 -20.88 0.15
N LYS A 27 -22.57 -20.32 -0.19
CA LYS A 27 -23.62 -21.03 -0.89
C LYS A 27 -24.30 -20.13 -1.93
N GLY A 28 -24.11 -20.45 -3.21
CA GLY A 28 -24.56 -19.59 -4.30
C GLY A 28 -23.93 -18.20 -4.17
N ASP A 29 -24.75 -17.17 -4.23
CA ASP A 29 -24.32 -15.77 -4.14
C ASP A 29 -24.39 -15.23 -2.70
N ALA A 30 -24.12 -16.06 -1.70
CA ALA A 30 -24.17 -15.65 -0.30
C ALA A 30 -22.98 -16.21 0.50
N ILE A 31 -22.38 -15.34 1.32
CA ILE A 31 -21.43 -15.73 2.36
C ILE A 31 -22.15 -15.62 3.70
N THR A 32 -22.32 -16.74 4.39
CA THR A 32 -22.91 -16.78 5.74
C THR A 32 -21.79 -16.89 6.77
N ILE A 33 -21.82 -16.02 7.77
CA ILE A 33 -20.88 -15.98 8.88
C ILE A 33 -21.68 -16.20 10.17
N GLY A 34 -21.42 -17.30 10.85
CA GLY A 34 -22.21 -17.71 12.01
C GLY A 34 -23.66 -18.02 11.62
N TYR A 35 -24.61 -17.66 12.49
CA TYR A 35 -26.04 -17.92 12.26
C TYR A 35 -26.81 -16.69 11.74
N ASP A 36 -26.27 -15.48 11.96
CA ASP A 36 -27.06 -14.25 11.86
C ASP A 36 -26.56 -13.27 10.79
N LEU A 37 -25.34 -13.45 10.26
CA LEU A 37 -24.78 -12.55 9.24
C LEU A 37 -24.72 -13.23 7.88
N VAL A 38 -25.31 -12.57 6.88
CA VAL A 38 -25.24 -12.95 5.48
C VAL A 38 -24.74 -11.77 4.67
N ILE A 39 -23.69 -11.99 3.88
CA ILE A 39 -23.20 -11.08 2.85
C ILE A 39 -23.79 -11.56 1.53
N ASP A 40 -24.72 -10.78 0.99
CA ASP A 40 -25.34 -11.01 -0.32
C ASP A 40 -24.43 -10.52 -1.45
N LEU A 41 -24.10 -11.41 -2.38
CA LEU A 41 -23.26 -11.19 -3.54
C LEU A 41 -24.07 -11.14 -4.85
N GLY A 42 -25.41 -11.21 -4.81
CA GLY A 42 -26.26 -11.34 -6.00
C GLY A 42 -26.15 -10.16 -6.98
N ASN A 43 -25.79 -8.98 -6.49
CA ASN A 43 -25.52 -7.79 -7.32
C ASN A 43 -24.02 -7.46 -7.44
N SER A 44 -23.14 -8.37 -7.01
CA SER A 44 -21.70 -8.15 -7.10
C SER A 44 -21.18 -8.44 -8.52
N SER A 45 -20.13 -7.73 -8.91
CA SER A 45 -19.40 -8.00 -10.14
C SER A 45 -18.15 -8.85 -9.84
N ILE A 46 -17.80 -9.73 -10.78
CA ILE A 46 -16.54 -10.46 -10.70
C ILE A 46 -15.43 -9.53 -11.18
N TYR A 47 -14.56 -9.14 -10.25
CA TYR A 47 -13.32 -8.48 -10.60
C TYR A 47 -12.30 -9.48 -11.17
N THR A 48 -11.69 -9.11 -12.30
CA THR A 48 -10.64 -9.91 -12.95
C THR A 48 -9.34 -9.10 -12.98
N PRO A 49 -8.26 -9.55 -12.32
CA PRO A 49 -7.03 -8.79 -12.22
C PRO A 49 -6.34 -8.67 -13.57
N ARG A 50 -6.13 -7.44 -14.04
CA ARG A 50 -5.54 -7.16 -15.36
C ARG A 50 -4.03 -7.37 -15.32
N PHE A 51 -3.36 -6.89 -14.27
CA PHE A 51 -1.92 -6.96 -14.19
C PHE A 51 -1.41 -8.39 -14.05
N ARG A 52 -2.11 -9.18 -13.23
CA ARG A 52 -1.76 -10.59 -12.99
C ARG A 52 -1.89 -11.45 -14.25
N LEU A 53 -2.79 -11.09 -15.16
CA LEU A 53 -2.98 -11.77 -16.45
C LEU A 53 -1.97 -11.32 -17.51
N SER A 54 -1.24 -10.23 -17.26
CA SER A 54 -0.18 -9.73 -18.14
C SER A 54 1.21 -10.22 -17.69
N ASN A 55 1.99 -10.66 -18.68
CA ASN A 55 3.42 -10.95 -18.53
C ASN A 55 4.32 -9.79 -19.00
N ARG A 56 3.73 -8.68 -19.46
CA ARG A 56 4.49 -7.51 -19.93
C ARG A 56 4.74 -6.56 -18.79
N CYS A 57 5.86 -5.87 -18.86
CA CYS A 57 6.10 -4.70 -18.03
C CYS A 57 5.14 -3.57 -18.43
N PRO A 58 4.46 -2.90 -17.48
CA PRO A 58 3.58 -1.77 -17.76
C PRO A 58 4.44 -0.49 -17.84
N GLU A 59 5.01 -0.20 -19.00
CA GLU A 59 5.98 0.89 -19.14
C GLU A 59 5.38 2.26 -18.79
N GLU A 60 4.07 2.44 -18.99
CA GLU A 60 3.31 3.67 -18.71
C GLU A 60 3.38 4.08 -17.23
N ILE A 61 3.55 3.13 -16.31
CA ILE A 61 3.67 3.43 -14.87
C ILE A 61 4.95 4.24 -14.57
N PHE A 62 5.94 4.19 -15.45
CA PHE A 62 7.19 4.93 -15.31
C PHE A 62 7.11 6.34 -15.87
N ASP A 63 6.03 6.71 -16.56
CA ASP A 63 5.80 8.09 -16.99
C ASP A 63 5.20 8.97 -15.90
N ILE A 64 4.80 8.37 -14.76
CA ILE A 64 4.25 9.10 -13.62
C ILE A 64 5.29 10.09 -13.09
N ASP A 65 4.93 11.37 -13.04
CA ASP A 65 5.66 12.38 -12.26
C ASP A 65 5.43 12.11 -10.76
N ILE A 66 6.35 11.34 -10.17
CA ILE A 66 6.25 10.87 -8.77
C ILE A 66 6.28 12.06 -7.82
N ASP A 67 7.12 13.06 -8.09
CA ASP A 67 7.28 14.23 -7.21
C ASP A 67 6.00 15.08 -7.16
N SER A 68 5.45 15.42 -8.33
CA SER A 68 4.19 16.16 -8.46
C SER A 68 3.00 15.38 -7.91
N THR A 69 2.93 14.08 -8.21
CA THR A 69 1.87 13.19 -7.73
C THR A 69 1.90 13.08 -6.20
N ALA A 70 3.07 12.81 -5.61
CA ALA A 70 3.24 12.72 -4.17
C ALA A 70 2.90 14.04 -3.47
N GLU A 71 3.35 15.18 -4.02
CA GLU A 71 3.04 16.49 -3.47
C GLU A 71 1.53 16.74 -3.41
N LYS A 72 0.81 16.52 -4.53
CA LYS A 72 -0.65 16.71 -4.59
C LYS A 72 -1.36 15.76 -3.64
N PHE A 73 -1.01 14.47 -3.69
CA PHE A 73 -1.63 13.44 -2.86
C PHE A 73 -1.52 13.78 -1.38
N LEU A 74 -0.30 14.05 -0.89
CA LEU A 74 -0.07 14.33 0.52
C LEU A 74 -0.74 15.62 0.98
N LYS A 75 -0.76 16.68 0.15
CA LYS A 75 -1.51 17.91 0.44
C LYS A 75 -3.01 17.64 0.59
N ILE A 76 -3.60 16.86 -0.32
CA ILE A 76 -5.02 16.50 -0.22
C ILE A 76 -5.27 15.69 1.05
N MET A 77 -4.41 14.71 1.38
CA MET A 77 -4.58 13.90 2.59
C MET A 77 -4.48 14.73 3.89
N LEU A 78 -3.62 15.76 3.90
CA LEU A 78 -3.58 16.71 5.02
C LEU A 78 -4.85 17.56 5.13
N ILE A 79 -5.41 18.00 3.99
CA ILE A 79 -6.67 18.78 3.93
C ILE A 79 -7.86 17.93 4.37
N LEU A 80 -7.89 16.66 3.97
CA LEU A 80 -8.94 15.70 4.32
C LEU A 80 -8.76 15.10 5.74
N ASP A 81 -7.73 15.53 6.48
CA ASP A 81 -7.37 15.04 7.81
C ASP A 81 -7.29 13.50 7.90
N LYS A 82 -6.69 12.92 6.86
CA LYS A 82 -6.47 11.48 6.68
C LYS A 82 -5.07 11.02 7.09
N LEU A 83 -4.20 11.96 7.47
CA LEU A 83 -2.86 11.73 8.01
C LEU A 83 -2.84 12.18 9.48
N TYR A 84 -2.82 11.22 10.40
CA TYR A 84 -2.83 11.47 11.84
C TYR A 84 -1.41 11.75 12.35
N ASP A 85 -1.29 12.40 13.50
CA ASP A 85 0.03 12.72 14.10
C ASP A 85 0.89 11.46 14.30
N GLU A 86 0.26 10.33 14.60
CA GLU A 86 0.93 9.05 14.75
C GLU A 86 1.46 8.51 13.41
N ASP A 87 0.74 8.71 12.30
CA ASP A 87 1.22 8.38 10.96
C ASP A 87 2.42 9.24 10.59
N LEU A 88 2.39 10.53 10.95
CA LEU A 88 3.50 11.45 10.73
C LEU A 88 4.75 11.01 11.48
N VAL A 89 4.64 10.46 12.69
CA VAL A 89 5.79 9.87 13.42
C VAL A 89 6.40 8.71 12.63
N VAL A 90 5.58 7.80 12.09
CA VAL A 90 6.03 6.67 11.26
C VAL A 90 6.74 7.18 10.00
N LEU A 91 6.14 8.15 9.30
CA LEU A 91 6.72 8.76 8.10
C LEU A 91 8.04 9.48 8.40
N GLY A 92 8.16 10.13 9.55
CA GLY A 92 9.40 10.78 9.98
C GLY A 92 10.53 9.81 10.25
N HIS A 93 10.25 8.70 10.93
CA HIS A 93 11.24 7.65 11.14
C HIS A 93 11.70 7.05 9.80
N MET A 94 10.75 6.68 8.94
CA MET A 94 11.04 6.14 7.61
C MET A 94 11.87 7.12 6.76
N SER A 95 11.41 8.37 6.62
CA SER A 95 12.07 9.40 5.81
C SER A 95 13.51 9.63 6.26
N LYS A 96 13.75 9.71 7.58
CA LYS A 96 15.09 9.88 8.15
C LYS A 96 16.02 8.72 7.79
N GLU A 97 15.58 7.48 7.95
CA GLU A 97 16.42 6.31 7.66
C GLU A 97 16.68 6.16 6.15
N ILE A 98 15.67 6.40 5.30
CA ILE A 98 15.88 6.39 3.85
C ILE A 98 16.85 7.49 3.44
N HIS A 99 16.71 8.71 3.97
CA HIS A 99 17.66 9.80 3.70
C HIS A 99 19.09 9.41 4.10
N ARG A 100 19.28 8.78 5.27
CA ARG A 100 20.58 8.28 5.71
C ARG A 100 21.17 7.28 4.72
N ILE A 101 20.37 6.34 4.21
CA ILE A 101 20.79 5.35 3.21
C ILE A 101 21.23 6.02 1.89
N LEU A 102 20.51 7.08 1.47
CA LEU A 102 20.81 7.77 0.22
C LEU A 102 22.16 8.51 0.26
N GLU A 103 22.50 9.11 1.40
CA GLU A 103 23.77 9.82 1.65
C GLU A 103 24.98 8.87 1.76
N GLU A 104 24.77 7.56 1.95
CA GLU A 104 25.86 6.59 1.98
C GLU A 104 26.51 6.47 0.57
N LYS A 105 27.73 7.00 0.44
CA LYS A 105 28.56 6.85 -0.78
C LYS A 105 29.03 5.40 -0.92
N ARG A 106 28.57 4.68 -1.95
CA ARG A 106 29.09 3.36 -2.32
C ARG A 106 29.47 3.30 -3.80
N LEU A 107 30.53 2.54 -4.08
CA LEU A 107 31.18 2.45 -5.39
C LEU A 107 30.62 1.30 -6.27
N GLU A 108 29.94 0.29 -5.71
CA GLU A 108 29.42 -0.87 -6.46
C GLU A 108 28.13 -1.43 -5.82
N GLY A 109 27.26 -2.07 -6.64
CA GLY A 109 26.08 -2.80 -6.17
C GLY A 109 24.90 -1.95 -5.70
N VAL A 110 24.73 -0.74 -6.26
CA VAL A 110 23.72 0.25 -5.85
C VAL A 110 22.32 -0.35 -5.71
N ARG A 111 21.93 -1.22 -6.65
CA ARG A 111 20.61 -1.85 -6.66
C ARG A 111 20.36 -2.77 -5.47
N SER A 112 21.16 -3.82 -5.29
CA SER A 112 20.95 -4.77 -4.18
C SER A 112 21.14 -4.08 -2.83
N PHE A 113 22.04 -3.09 -2.76
CA PHE A 113 22.21 -2.27 -1.58
C PHE A 113 20.96 -1.44 -1.25
N ILE A 114 20.33 -0.80 -2.23
CA ILE A 114 19.09 -0.04 -2.01
C ILE A 114 17.98 -1.00 -1.58
N GLU A 115 17.79 -2.12 -2.28
CA GLU A 115 16.77 -3.12 -1.95
C GLU A 115 16.95 -3.65 -0.51
N ASP A 116 18.15 -4.10 -0.15
CA ASP A 116 18.45 -4.61 1.19
C ASP A 116 18.31 -3.53 2.27
N SER A 117 18.73 -2.30 1.97
CA SER A 117 18.68 -1.20 2.94
C SER A 117 17.27 -0.72 3.19
N ILE A 118 16.47 -0.56 2.14
CA ILE A 118 15.05 -0.22 2.25
C ILE A 118 14.30 -1.33 2.99
N MET A 119 14.60 -2.60 2.71
CA MET A 119 13.98 -3.70 3.45
C MET A 119 14.35 -3.73 4.92
N ARG A 120 15.54 -3.27 5.31
CA ARG A 120 15.85 -3.07 6.74
C ARG A 120 14.96 -2.00 7.36
N VAL A 121 14.74 -0.87 6.69
CA VAL A 121 13.83 0.18 7.17
C VAL A 121 12.43 -0.39 7.38
N PHE A 122 11.89 -1.16 6.43
CA PHE A 122 10.56 -1.75 6.61
C PHE A 122 10.50 -2.80 7.70
N ARG A 123 11.55 -3.61 7.87
CA ARG A 123 11.64 -4.56 8.99
C ARG A 123 11.62 -3.83 10.33
N ASP A 124 12.25 -2.67 10.43
CA ASP A 124 12.24 -1.88 11.67
C ASP A 124 10.86 -1.25 11.93
N LEU A 125 10.11 -0.93 10.87
CA LEU A 125 8.75 -0.39 10.93
C LEU A 125 7.65 -1.46 11.07
N LEU A 126 7.97 -2.75 10.96
CA LEU A 126 6.99 -3.83 11.04
C LEU A 126 6.31 -3.86 12.43
N GLY A 127 4.99 -3.73 12.43
CA GLY A 127 4.15 -3.58 13.63
C GLY A 127 4.14 -2.18 14.24
N PHE A 128 4.80 -1.20 13.61
CA PHE A 128 4.90 0.16 14.13
C PHE A 128 3.73 1.04 13.62
N GLY A 129 2.97 1.60 14.56
CA GLY A 129 1.71 2.32 14.31
C GLY A 129 0.58 1.78 15.18
N ARG A 130 -0.63 2.34 15.06
CA ARG A 130 -1.80 1.91 15.83
C ARG A 130 -2.83 1.18 14.97
N GLY A 131 -3.74 0.46 15.63
CA GLY A 131 -4.90 -0.15 14.99
C GLY A 131 -4.67 -1.58 14.50
N LEU A 132 -5.63 -2.08 13.73
CA LEU A 132 -5.57 -3.43 13.14
C LEU A 132 -4.57 -3.52 12.00
N THR A 133 -4.27 -2.41 11.35
CA THR A 133 -3.23 -2.28 10.33
C THR A 133 -2.30 -1.13 10.72
N PRO A 134 -1.22 -1.39 11.48
CA PRO A 134 -0.23 -0.37 11.81
C PRO A 134 0.32 0.32 10.56
N SER A 135 0.52 1.64 10.64
CA SER A 135 0.91 2.46 9.48
C SER A 135 2.20 1.99 8.80
N GLY A 136 3.17 1.48 9.56
CA GLY A 136 4.39 0.88 9.01
C GLY A 136 4.14 -0.37 8.16
N ASP A 137 3.13 -1.16 8.54
CA ASP A 137 2.71 -2.34 7.79
C ASP A 137 1.96 -1.98 6.52
N ASP A 138 1.12 -0.94 6.56
CA ASP A 138 0.42 -0.43 5.39
C ASP A 138 1.40 0.09 4.33
N ILE A 139 2.42 0.84 4.74
CA ILE A 139 3.50 1.26 3.82
C ILE A 139 4.20 0.04 3.22
N LEU A 140 4.58 -0.95 4.04
CA LEU A 140 5.22 -2.18 3.56
C LEU A 140 4.31 -2.95 2.59
N ALA A 141 3.01 -3.05 2.89
CA ALA A 141 2.03 -3.72 2.04
C ALA A 141 1.91 -3.03 0.68
N GLY A 142 1.79 -1.70 0.65
CA GLY A 142 1.77 -0.92 -0.59
C GLY A 142 3.07 -1.07 -1.39
N PHE A 143 4.21 -1.01 -0.69
CA PHE A 143 5.53 -1.19 -1.30
C PHE A 143 5.69 -2.58 -1.95
N LEU A 144 5.42 -3.66 -1.22
CA LEU A 144 5.53 -5.03 -1.73
C LEU A 144 4.55 -5.28 -2.87
N SER A 145 3.31 -4.78 -2.73
CA SER A 145 2.27 -4.94 -3.75
C SER A 145 2.70 -4.37 -5.10
N THR A 146 3.45 -3.27 -5.10
CA THR A 146 4.00 -2.66 -6.32
C THR A 146 5.33 -3.27 -6.74
N TYR A 147 6.31 -3.29 -5.84
CA TYR A 147 7.67 -3.72 -6.14
C TYR A 147 7.71 -5.20 -6.60
N ASN A 148 7.05 -6.12 -5.88
CA ASN A 148 7.09 -7.55 -6.23
C ASN A 148 6.32 -7.87 -7.52
N ASN A 149 5.43 -6.99 -7.92
CA ASN A 149 4.68 -7.10 -9.15
C ASN A 149 5.50 -6.60 -10.35
N LEU A 150 6.29 -5.54 -10.18
CA LEU A 150 7.14 -4.96 -11.22
C LEU A 150 8.50 -5.66 -11.35
N ALA A 151 9.16 -6.00 -10.25
CA ALA A 151 10.55 -6.46 -10.25
C ALA A 151 10.83 -7.69 -11.13
N PRO A 152 10.00 -8.76 -11.13
CA PRO A 152 10.23 -9.91 -11.99
C PRO A 152 10.00 -9.61 -13.48
N ARG A 153 9.06 -8.71 -13.78
CA ARG A 153 8.61 -8.41 -15.15
C ARG A 153 9.47 -7.35 -15.83
N CYS A 154 9.97 -6.40 -15.05
CA CYS A 154 10.56 -5.18 -15.56
C CYS A 154 12.04 -5.02 -15.21
N LEU A 155 12.51 -5.67 -14.14
CA LEU A 155 13.90 -5.56 -13.67
C LEU A 155 14.68 -6.88 -13.67
N ASP A 156 14.06 -7.98 -14.12
CA ASP A 156 14.62 -9.34 -14.03
C ASP A 156 15.15 -9.66 -12.62
N SER A 157 14.38 -9.29 -11.58
CA SER A 157 14.76 -9.55 -10.19
C SER A 157 13.71 -10.34 -9.44
N GLN A 158 14.19 -11.00 -8.39
CA GLN A 158 13.35 -11.81 -7.54
C GLN A 158 12.43 -10.91 -6.70
N PRO A 159 11.17 -11.34 -6.48
CA PRO A 159 10.31 -10.71 -5.50
C PRO A 159 10.97 -10.70 -4.12
N ILE A 160 10.75 -9.62 -3.38
CA ILE A 160 11.14 -9.51 -1.99
C ILE A 160 10.29 -10.47 -1.16
N LYS A 161 10.94 -11.27 -0.31
CA LYS A 161 10.27 -12.22 0.59
C LYS A 161 10.14 -11.63 1.99
N VAL A 162 9.01 -11.89 2.62
CA VAL A 162 8.79 -11.66 4.05
C VAL A 162 8.56 -13.02 4.71
N TYR A 163 9.35 -13.32 5.73
CA TYR A 163 9.31 -14.61 6.41
C TYR A 163 8.23 -14.63 7.50
N SER A 164 7.67 -15.82 7.75
CA SER A 164 6.62 -16.02 8.75
C SER A 164 7.02 -15.59 10.17
N GLU A 165 8.31 -15.66 10.50
CA GLU A 165 8.83 -15.19 11.79
C GLU A 165 8.76 -13.67 11.92
N GLU A 166 9.01 -12.94 10.84
CA GLU A 166 8.89 -11.47 10.82
C GLU A 166 7.43 -11.07 11.07
N LEU A 167 6.48 -11.76 10.42
CA LEU A 167 5.04 -11.48 10.51
C LEU A 167 4.46 -11.64 11.92
N ARG A 168 5.16 -12.28 12.87
CA ARG A 168 4.74 -12.37 14.28
C ARG A 168 4.81 -11.04 15.02
N ARG A 169 5.51 -10.04 14.47
CA ARG A 169 5.69 -8.72 15.07
C ARG A 169 4.53 -7.76 14.82
N THR A 170 3.55 -8.17 14.04
CA THR A 170 2.38 -7.36 13.70
C THR A 170 1.06 -8.12 14.02
N THR A 171 -0.07 -7.48 13.78
CA THR A 171 -1.41 -8.04 13.90
C THR A 171 -1.65 -9.16 12.89
N GLU A 172 -2.61 -10.04 13.19
CA GLU A 172 -3.02 -11.12 12.27
C GLU A 172 -3.49 -10.57 10.90
N LEU A 173 -4.17 -9.42 10.90
CA LEU A 173 -4.68 -8.79 9.68
C LEU A 173 -3.54 -8.22 8.81
N SER A 174 -2.62 -7.45 9.39
CA SER A 174 -1.44 -6.95 8.68
C SER A 174 -0.56 -8.10 8.18
N ALA A 175 -0.35 -9.14 8.99
CA ALA A 175 0.41 -10.31 8.59
C ALA A 175 -0.20 -10.99 7.36
N TYR A 176 -1.54 -11.11 7.32
CA TYR A 176 -2.25 -11.64 6.15
C TYR A 176 -2.07 -10.76 4.91
N ILE A 177 -2.23 -9.43 5.05
CA ILE A 177 -2.09 -8.48 3.95
C ILE A 177 -0.66 -8.49 3.39
N ILE A 178 0.36 -8.37 4.25
CA ILE A 178 1.78 -8.37 3.85
C ILE A 178 2.15 -9.70 3.19
N ASN A 179 1.70 -10.83 3.73
CA ASN A 179 1.96 -12.15 3.13
C ASN A 179 1.37 -12.27 1.71
N ASN A 180 0.17 -11.73 1.48
CA ASN A 180 -0.45 -11.69 0.15
C ASN A 180 0.28 -10.72 -0.80
N ALA A 181 0.60 -9.51 -0.34
CA ALA A 181 1.39 -8.54 -1.09
C ALA A 181 2.75 -9.11 -1.50
N SER A 182 3.43 -9.85 -0.61
CA SER A 182 4.71 -10.50 -0.90
C SER A 182 4.61 -11.53 -2.04
N LYS A 183 3.43 -12.12 -2.24
CA LYS A 183 3.10 -13.07 -3.32
C LYS A 183 2.56 -12.39 -4.59
N GLY A 184 2.55 -11.06 -4.63
CA GLY A 184 1.97 -10.28 -5.74
C GLY A 184 0.45 -10.31 -5.80
N VAL A 185 -0.23 -10.76 -4.73
CA VAL A 185 -1.70 -10.68 -4.62
C VAL A 185 -2.06 -9.29 -4.15
N VAL A 186 -2.78 -8.55 -4.98
CA VAL A 186 -3.15 -7.15 -4.74
C VAL A 186 -4.66 -6.95 -4.87
N ASN A 187 -5.18 -5.88 -4.29
CA ASN A 187 -6.57 -5.48 -4.48
C ASN A 187 -6.76 -4.79 -5.85
N GLU A 188 -8.02 -4.59 -6.23
CA GLU A 188 -8.40 -3.97 -7.51
C GLU A 188 -7.81 -2.58 -7.71
N VAL A 189 -7.78 -1.75 -6.65
CA VAL A 189 -7.27 -0.38 -6.75
C VAL A 189 -5.78 -0.37 -7.09
N ILE A 190 -5.00 -1.25 -6.46
CA ILE A 190 -3.56 -1.39 -6.74
C ILE A 190 -3.34 -2.00 -8.14
N ASP A 191 -4.11 -3.02 -8.54
CA ASP A 191 -4.02 -3.57 -9.89
C ASP A 191 -4.35 -2.53 -10.97
N ASN A 192 -5.35 -1.68 -10.73
CA ASN A 192 -5.67 -0.55 -11.61
C ASN A 192 -4.48 0.41 -11.71
N MET A 193 -3.81 0.71 -10.60
CA MET A 193 -2.60 1.53 -10.61
C MET A 193 -1.42 0.88 -11.35
N LEU A 194 -1.31 -0.45 -11.30
CA LEU A 194 -0.29 -1.21 -12.02
C LEU A 194 -0.61 -1.39 -13.52
N THR A 195 -1.84 -1.08 -13.94
CA THR A 195 -2.33 -1.20 -15.32
C THR A 195 -2.83 0.12 -15.89
N LEU A 196 -2.23 1.23 -15.44
CA LEU A 196 -2.51 2.56 -15.95
C LEU A 196 -2.49 2.56 -17.48
N ASN A 197 -3.57 3.05 -18.08
CA ASN A 197 -3.65 3.30 -19.50
C ASN A 197 -3.20 4.74 -19.80
N MET A 198 -2.87 5.01 -21.06
CA MET A 198 -2.66 6.38 -21.52
C MET A 198 -3.88 7.27 -21.20
N GLY A 199 -3.65 8.30 -20.39
CA GLY A 199 -4.67 9.27 -19.98
C GLY A 199 -5.24 9.06 -18.58
N ASP A 200 -4.91 7.94 -17.91
CA ASP A 200 -5.24 7.76 -16.49
C ASP A 200 -4.39 8.72 -15.64
N ASP A 201 -5.01 9.37 -14.64
CA ASP A 201 -4.29 10.20 -13.67
C ASP A 201 -3.98 9.37 -12.41
N PRO A 202 -2.69 9.10 -12.12
CA PRO A 202 -2.30 8.31 -10.95
C PRO A 202 -2.77 8.92 -9.63
N LEU A 203 -3.03 10.23 -9.59
CA LEU A 203 -3.58 10.88 -8.41
C LEU A 203 -4.98 10.35 -8.09
N TYR A 204 -5.87 10.16 -9.07
CA TYR A 204 -7.23 9.67 -8.79
C TYR A 204 -7.20 8.24 -8.24
N LEU A 205 -6.34 7.37 -8.75
CA LEU A 205 -6.21 6.00 -8.23
C LEU A 205 -5.66 5.98 -6.79
N LEU A 206 -4.73 6.88 -6.47
CA LEU A 206 -4.26 7.06 -5.09
C LEU A 206 -5.37 7.61 -4.18
N LEU A 207 -6.23 8.50 -4.69
CA LEU A 207 -7.39 8.99 -3.94
C LEU A 207 -8.40 7.87 -3.69
N ASP A 208 -8.70 7.03 -4.69
CA ASP A 208 -9.54 5.84 -4.52
C ASP A 208 -8.95 4.90 -3.44
N LEU A 209 -7.63 4.72 -3.44
CA LEU A 209 -6.94 3.93 -2.44
C LEU A 209 -7.08 4.56 -1.04
N ALA A 210 -6.96 5.88 -0.92
CA ALA A 210 -7.08 6.62 0.34
C ALA A 210 -8.47 6.53 1.00
N TYR A 211 -9.50 6.14 0.25
CA TYR A 211 -10.82 5.81 0.81
C TYR A 211 -10.85 4.45 1.50
N LEU A 212 -9.87 3.58 1.29
CA LEU A 212 -9.76 2.31 2.00
C LEU A 212 -9.32 2.53 3.46
N GLY A 213 -10.26 2.29 4.37
CA GLY A 213 -10.02 2.38 5.80
C GLY A 213 -9.82 3.81 6.30
N HIS A 214 -9.28 3.92 7.51
CA HIS A 214 -9.07 5.20 8.19
C HIS A 214 -7.89 5.97 7.57
N SER A 215 -6.65 5.54 7.84
CA SER A 215 -5.42 6.01 7.18
C SER A 215 -4.71 4.92 6.35
N SER A 216 -5.13 3.65 6.47
CA SER A 216 -4.44 2.51 5.84
C SER A 216 -4.23 2.67 4.33
N GLY A 217 -5.26 3.07 3.60
CA GLY A 217 -5.15 3.37 2.16
C GLY A 217 -4.15 4.47 1.82
N VAL A 218 -4.04 5.50 2.66
CA VAL A 218 -3.04 6.58 2.50
C VAL A 218 -1.64 6.04 2.67
N MET A 219 -1.42 5.27 3.73
CA MET A 219 -0.12 4.71 4.07
C MET A 219 0.33 3.67 3.03
N MET A 220 -0.61 2.87 2.49
CA MET A 220 -0.36 2.02 1.32
C MET A 220 0.03 2.84 0.09
N GLY A 221 -0.67 3.94 -0.21
CA GLY A 221 -0.35 4.84 -1.32
C GLY A 221 1.08 5.41 -1.23
N ILE A 222 1.52 5.76 -0.02
CA ILE A 222 2.90 6.18 0.24
C ILE A 222 3.90 5.04 -0.06
N GLY A 223 3.59 3.81 0.34
CA GLY A 223 4.38 2.63 0.01
C GLY A 223 4.50 2.40 -1.50
N ILE A 224 3.42 2.60 -2.25
CA ILE A 224 3.41 2.48 -3.72
C ILE A 224 4.30 3.55 -4.36
N LEU A 225 4.14 4.82 -3.98
CA LEU A 225 4.98 5.91 -4.48
C LEU A 225 6.47 5.66 -4.20
N LEU A 226 6.78 5.12 -3.02
CA LEU A 226 8.15 4.75 -2.66
C LEU A 226 8.70 3.61 -3.52
N ALA A 227 7.89 2.58 -3.81
CA ALA A 227 8.28 1.49 -4.71
C ALA A 227 8.60 2.01 -6.12
N LEU A 228 7.75 2.90 -6.66
CA LEU A 228 7.98 3.51 -7.97
C LEU A 228 9.23 4.40 -7.98
N ALA A 229 9.47 5.18 -6.92
CA ALA A 229 10.65 6.03 -6.82
C ALA A 229 11.94 5.21 -6.76
N ILE A 230 11.95 4.13 -5.98
CA ILE A 230 13.09 3.20 -5.93
C ILE A 230 13.30 2.53 -7.28
N TYR A 231 12.23 2.11 -7.95
CA TYR A 231 12.31 1.54 -9.27
C TYR A 231 12.99 2.51 -10.25
N LYS A 232 12.52 3.75 -10.32
CA LYS A 232 13.12 4.78 -11.19
C LYS A 232 14.57 5.08 -10.82
N ALA A 233 14.87 5.12 -9.52
CA ALA A 233 16.22 5.32 -9.02
C ALA A 233 17.20 4.22 -9.46
N ILE A 234 16.72 2.98 -9.62
CA ILE A 234 17.51 1.87 -10.14
C ILE A 234 17.78 2.02 -11.65
N TRP A 235 16.89 2.68 -12.40
CA TRP A 235 16.97 2.82 -13.86
C TRP A 235 17.72 4.08 -14.35
N ASN A 236 17.49 5.25 -13.74
CA ASN A 236 17.85 6.54 -14.34
C ASN A 236 18.65 7.51 -13.44
N ASP A 237 19.00 7.12 -12.20
CA ASP A 237 19.66 7.88 -11.10
C ASP A 237 18.72 8.20 -9.91
N LYS A 238 19.28 8.44 -8.71
CA LYS A 238 18.59 8.53 -7.40
C LYS A 238 17.68 9.76 -7.20
N GLU A 239 17.51 10.62 -8.21
CA GLU A 239 16.86 11.93 -8.08
C GLU A 239 15.40 11.83 -7.59
N ASP A 240 14.60 10.95 -8.18
CA ASP A 240 13.18 10.76 -7.79
C ASP A 240 13.03 10.32 -6.33
N LEU A 241 13.92 9.43 -5.88
CA LEU A 241 13.91 8.93 -4.50
C LEU A 241 14.35 10.01 -3.51
N HIS A 242 15.35 10.83 -3.86
CA HIS A 242 15.72 11.99 -3.06
C HIS A 242 14.58 13.01 -2.95
N ASN A 243 13.94 13.34 -4.08
CA ASN A 243 12.84 14.29 -4.12
C ASN A 243 11.66 13.82 -3.28
N LEU A 244 11.25 12.56 -3.40
CA LEU A 244 10.17 11.97 -2.60
C LEU A 244 10.47 12.05 -1.09
N VAL A 245 11.68 11.66 -0.67
CA VAL A 245 12.08 11.72 0.75
C VAL A 245 12.10 13.15 1.28
N ALA A 246 12.55 14.12 0.47
CA ALA A 246 12.52 15.53 0.81
C ALA A 246 11.09 16.11 0.91
N ARG A 247 10.11 15.53 0.18
CA ARG A 247 8.68 15.88 0.32
C ARG A 247 8.13 15.41 1.66
N PHE A 248 8.41 14.17 2.07
CA PHE A 248 8.03 13.67 3.39
C PHE A 248 8.57 14.58 4.50
N ALA A 249 9.84 14.96 4.43
CA ALA A 249 10.45 15.88 5.39
C ALA A 249 9.71 17.24 5.48
N ARG A 250 9.31 17.81 4.35
CA ARG A 250 8.57 19.10 4.31
C ARG A 250 7.18 19.02 4.92
N ILE A 251 6.47 17.91 4.70
CA ILE A 251 5.15 17.69 5.32
C ILE A 251 5.26 17.64 6.83
N LEU A 252 6.26 16.93 7.34
CA LEU A 252 6.52 16.86 8.79
C LEU A 252 6.81 18.25 9.37
N GLN A 253 7.56 19.08 8.65
CA GLN A 253 7.82 20.46 9.07
C GLN A 253 6.56 21.34 9.05
N SER A 254 5.63 21.10 8.13
CA SER A 254 4.40 21.91 8.00
C SER A 254 3.35 21.68 9.09
N ARG A 255 3.39 20.52 9.78
CA ARG A 255 2.52 20.18 10.92
C ARG A 255 3.18 20.41 12.28
N ALA A 256 4.49 20.70 12.33
CA ALA A 256 5.22 20.99 13.56
C ALA A 256 5.11 22.47 14.03
N ILE A 257 4.08 23.20 13.56
CA ILE A 257 3.77 24.59 13.90
C ILE A 257 2.42 24.65 14.61
#